data_AF-A0A1H3B615-F1
#
_entry.id   AF-A0A1H3B615-F1
#
_cell.length_a   1.000
_cell.length_b   1.000
_cell.length_c   1.000
_cell.angle_alpha   90.00
_cell.angle_beta   90.00
_cell.angle_gamma   90.00
#
_symmetry.space_group_name_H-M   'P 1'
#
loop_
_entity.id
_entity.type
_entity.pdbx_description
1 polymer ?
#
loop_
_entity_poly.entity_id
_entity_poly.type
_entity_poly.pdbx_seq_one_letter_code
_entity_poly.pdbx_strand_id
1 'polypeptide(L)'
;MTDQANAKVAEDAGVEQEPNRFETGWDSQEVSRTARSVERIAAGWGDRSQAIKVLRVLCHLTEEEPDRLKPDGDPDQWGFLATEVLGGMVRFNTPGADQWSKDHEKAKNRMKAHWPTIEKTWQRQAATIADGLEAEGLSLQPRLHRAEGGGTGKSNRYGFQFDNPNGMTESARPTEIDLLRVAQVHYRRAHISGNRFVRWLWSRSFDLAGWGGRIYLAFAFAALLGVVSITWIYLIGMSAAGTALTFLKAGLGILLILSASWLVFGWLVRLTIDRVTLAPAFLDPLSKETNYLLEVRESPEAQGNAISLVRYVANCPLCGAHGRDKIHVGSGRLEFFGRLVGRCDRAPNAHVFSFDHVTQRGRFLR
;
A
#
# COMPACT_ATOMS: atom_id res chain seq x y z
N MET A 1 27.74 57.78 -45.28
CA MET A 1 28.57 57.66 -44.06
C MET A 1 28.20 56.36 -43.38
N THR A 2 28.94 55.31 -43.71
CA THR A 2 28.77 53.95 -43.21
C THR A 2 30.17 53.48 -42.86
N ASP A 3 30.52 53.49 -41.58
CA ASP A 3 31.76 52.89 -41.06
C ASP A 3 31.41 51.58 -40.37
N GLN A 4 31.88 50.48 -40.96
CA GLN A 4 31.96 49.17 -40.33
C GLN A 4 33.33 49.07 -39.65
N ALA A 5 33.34 48.92 -38.33
CA ALA A 5 34.53 48.57 -37.57
C ALA A 5 34.57 47.04 -37.35
N ASN A 6 35.48 46.39 -38.06
CA ASN A 6 35.92 45.01 -37.79
C ASN A 6 36.75 44.99 -36.49
N ALA A 7 36.35 44.16 -35.52
CA ALA A 7 37.18 43.83 -34.36
C ALA A 7 37.61 42.36 -34.43
N LYS A 8 38.94 42.19 -34.43
CA LYS A 8 39.74 40.97 -34.51
C LYS A 8 39.46 40.02 -33.34
N VAL A 9 39.34 38.73 -33.67
CA VAL A 9 39.41 37.60 -32.74
C VAL A 9 40.84 37.49 -32.20
N ALA A 10 40.98 37.39 -30.87
CA ALA A 10 42.21 36.99 -30.21
C ALA A 10 42.11 35.48 -29.91
N GLU A 11 43.08 34.72 -30.42
CA GLU A 11 43.37 33.34 -30.00
C GLU A 11 43.74 33.36 -28.51
N ASP A 12 43.03 32.57 -27.71
CA ASP A 12 43.44 32.24 -26.35
C ASP A 12 43.96 30.80 -26.33
N ALA A 13 45.05 30.64 -25.57
CA ALA A 13 45.96 29.53 -25.61
C ALA A 13 45.32 28.20 -25.21
N GLY A 14 45.79 27.12 -25.82
CA GLY A 14 45.41 25.75 -25.49
C GLY A 14 45.65 25.44 -24.02
N VAL A 15 44.56 25.36 -23.26
CA VAL A 15 44.53 24.70 -21.96
C VAL A 15 44.26 23.23 -22.24
N GLU A 16 45.27 22.38 -22.05
CA GLU A 16 45.09 20.93 -21.91
C GLU A 16 44.02 20.68 -20.85
N GLN A 17 42.87 20.16 -21.27
CA GLN A 17 41.85 19.69 -20.33
C GLN A 17 42.40 18.46 -19.61
N GLU A 18 42.76 18.61 -18.35
CA GLU A 18 42.90 17.46 -17.45
C GLU A 18 41.59 16.64 -17.49
N PRO A 19 41.65 15.31 -17.63
CA PRO A 19 40.45 14.50 -17.66
C PRO A 19 39.71 14.66 -16.33
N ASN A 20 38.45 15.11 -16.39
CA ASN A 20 37.50 15.20 -15.28
C ASN A 20 37.49 13.88 -14.50
N ARG A 21 38.31 13.80 -13.46
CA ARG A 21 38.30 12.70 -12.48
C ARG A 21 37.18 13.00 -11.51
N PHE A 22 35.97 12.57 -11.85
CA PHE A 22 34.90 12.49 -10.87
C PHE A 22 35.38 11.52 -9.78
N GLU A 23 35.73 12.05 -8.61
CA GLU A 23 35.87 11.24 -7.40
C GLU A 23 34.51 10.62 -7.14
N THR A 24 34.34 9.36 -7.55
CA THR A 24 33.18 8.57 -7.17
C THR A 24 33.15 8.56 -5.65
N GLY A 25 32.01 8.95 -5.06
CA GLY A 25 31.81 9.02 -3.61
C GLY A 25 31.79 7.64 -2.94
N TRP A 26 32.79 6.82 -3.23
CA TRP A 26 32.99 5.50 -2.67
C TRP A 26 33.64 5.63 -1.30
N ASP A 27 32.82 5.49 -0.26
CA ASP A 27 33.31 5.34 1.10
C ASP A 27 33.37 3.86 1.48
N SER A 28 34.58 3.30 1.48
CA SER A 28 34.81 1.91 1.89
C SER A 28 34.32 1.64 3.32
N GLN A 29 34.27 2.65 4.21
CA GLN A 29 33.71 2.50 5.55
C GLN A 29 32.19 2.40 5.55
N GLU A 30 31.49 3.19 4.71
CA GLU A 30 30.04 3.13 4.57
C GLU A 30 29.61 1.77 3.98
N VAL A 31 30.39 1.23 3.03
CA VAL A 31 30.20 -0.11 2.44
C VAL A 31 30.33 -1.21 3.50
N SER A 32 31.40 -1.20 4.31
CA SER A 32 31.57 -2.17 5.39
C SER A 32 30.46 -2.08 6.45
N ARG A 33 30.00 -0.85 6.79
CA ARG A 33 28.87 -0.66 7.72
C ARG A 33 27.56 -1.22 7.14
N THR A 34 27.31 -0.97 5.86
CA THR A 34 26.15 -1.49 5.13
C THR A 34 26.14 -3.01 5.12
N ALA A 35 27.27 -3.64 4.80
CA ALA A 35 27.41 -5.09 4.80
C ALA A 35 27.16 -5.70 6.18
N ARG A 36 27.67 -5.07 7.25
CA ARG A 36 27.44 -5.51 8.64
C ARG A 36 25.97 -5.38 9.06
N SER A 37 25.28 -4.31 8.66
CA SER A 37 23.85 -4.14 8.93
C SER A 37 23.02 -5.21 8.20
N VAL A 38 23.31 -5.45 6.92
CA VAL A 38 22.65 -6.51 6.13
C VAL A 38 22.89 -7.89 6.75
N GLU A 39 24.10 -8.19 7.23
CA GLU A 39 24.37 -9.47 7.90
C GLU A 39 23.52 -9.64 9.17
N ARG A 40 23.40 -8.57 9.98
CA ARG A 40 22.59 -8.56 11.21
C ARG A 40 21.12 -8.81 10.92
N ILE A 41 20.58 -8.17 9.88
CA ILE A 41 19.19 -8.38 9.42
C ILE A 41 19.03 -9.82 8.91
N ALA A 42 19.96 -10.30 8.10
CA ALA A 42 19.94 -11.65 7.55
C ALA A 42 20.05 -12.76 8.61
N ALA A 43 20.76 -12.50 9.72
CA ALA A 43 20.84 -13.42 10.86
C ALA A 43 19.46 -13.67 11.53
N GLY A 44 18.53 -12.71 11.43
CA GLY A 44 17.14 -12.87 11.89
C GLY A 44 16.27 -13.73 10.98
N TRP A 45 16.71 -14.01 9.74
CA TRP A 45 15.96 -14.83 8.80
C TRP A 45 16.28 -16.31 9.06
N GLY A 46 15.54 -16.94 9.98
CA GLY A 46 15.61 -18.36 10.37
C GLY A 46 16.70 -19.22 9.70
N ASP A 47 17.72 -19.59 10.49
CA ASP A 47 19.05 -20.14 10.13
C ASP A 47 19.09 -21.51 9.39
N ARG A 48 17.97 -21.98 8.82
CA ARG A 48 17.87 -23.34 8.26
C ARG A 48 18.30 -23.46 6.79
N SER A 49 18.39 -22.36 6.04
CA SER A 49 18.74 -22.46 4.62
C SER A 49 20.23 -22.18 4.39
N GLN A 50 20.91 -23.09 3.67
CA GLN A 50 22.31 -22.92 3.26
C GLN A 50 22.52 -21.63 2.43
N ALA A 51 21.49 -21.19 1.70
CA ALA A 51 21.49 -19.94 0.94
C ALA A 51 21.69 -18.70 1.83
N ILE A 52 21.05 -18.65 3.00
CA ILE A 52 21.21 -17.52 3.94
C ILE A 52 22.63 -17.52 4.53
N LYS A 53 23.20 -18.71 4.81
CA LYS A 53 24.60 -18.83 5.24
C LYS A 53 25.57 -18.29 4.18
N VAL A 54 25.35 -18.64 2.90
CA VAL A 54 26.13 -18.09 1.77
C VAL A 54 26.02 -16.56 1.70
N LEU A 55 24.81 -16.00 1.85
CA LEU A 55 24.60 -14.56 1.86
C LEU A 55 25.37 -13.87 3.00
N ARG A 56 25.37 -14.46 4.19
CA ARG A 56 26.11 -13.92 5.35
C ARG A 56 27.62 -13.96 5.13
N VAL A 57 28.15 -15.02 4.52
CA VAL A 57 29.57 -15.05 4.10
C VAL A 57 29.86 -13.93 3.10
N LEU A 58 28.97 -13.69 2.14
CA LEU A 58 29.14 -12.61 1.16
C LEU A 58 29.17 -11.22 1.83
N CYS A 59 28.31 -11.00 2.83
CA CYS A 59 28.32 -9.76 3.63
C CYS A 59 29.65 -9.61 4.38
N HIS A 60 30.15 -10.70 4.95
CA HIS A 60 31.41 -10.68 5.67
C HIS A 60 32.62 -10.42 4.78
N LEU A 61 32.70 -11.06 3.61
CA LEU A 61 33.77 -10.77 2.63
C LEU A 61 33.71 -9.32 2.14
N THR A 62 32.51 -8.76 2.03
CA THR A 62 32.31 -7.35 1.67
C THR A 62 32.75 -6.41 2.79
N GLU A 63 32.64 -6.82 4.06
CA GLU A 63 33.14 -6.08 5.20
C GLU A 63 34.67 -6.07 5.26
N GLU A 64 35.32 -7.22 5.00
CA GLU A 64 36.78 -7.41 5.03
C GLU A 64 37.48 -6.74 3.84
N GLU A 65 36.90 -6.84 2.62
CA GLU A 65 37.52 -6.37 1.37
C GLU A 65 36.57 -5.46 0.55
N PRO A 66 36.15 -4.30 1.08
CA PRO A 66 35.20 -3.40 0.39
C PRO A 66 35.77 -2.88 -0.93
N ASP A 67 37.08 -2.64 -1.01
CA ASP A 67 37.73 -2.04 -2.19
C ASP A 67 37.60 -2.89 -3.47
N ARG A 68 37.37 -4.22 -3.35
CA ARG A 68 37.13 -5.12 -4.50
C ARG A 68 35.76 -4.93 -5.17
N LEU A 69 34.87 -4.17 -4.54
CA LEU A 69 33.53 -3.89 -5.07
C LEU A 69 33.41 -2.48 -5.65
N LYS A 70 34.52 -1.73 -5.75
CA LYS A 70 34.56 -0.41 -6.37
C LYS A 70 34.05 -0.47 -7.81
N PRO A 71 33.11 0.40 -8.21
CA PRO A 71 32.57 0.43 -9.57
C PRO A 71 33.62 0.85 -10.62
N ASP A 72 34.62 1.65 -10.23
CA ASP A 72 35.72 2.10 -11.10
C ASP A 72 36.96 1.18 -11.03
N GLY A 73 36.86 0.04 -10.36
CA GLY A 73 37.94 -0.93 -10.25
C GLY A 73 38.19 -1.73 -11.53
N ASP A 74 39.28 -2.48 -11.56
CA ASP A 74 39.56 -3.44 -12.63
C ASP A 74 38.39 -4.45 -12.74
N PRO A 75 37.65 -4.52 -13.87
CA PRO A 75 36.53 -5.42 -14.05
C PRO A 75 36.89 -6.89 -13.83
N ASP A 76 38.16 -7.25 -14.07
CA ASP A 76 38.64 -8.62 -13.90
C ASP A 76 38.92 -8.98 -12.42
N GLN A 77 38.94 -7.98 -11.52
CA GLN A 77 39.12 -8.14 -10.07
C GLN A 77 37.85 -7.89 -9.26
N TRP A 78 36.77 -7.42 -9.90
CA TRP A 78 35.52 -7.05 -9.24
C TRP A 78 34.80 -8.26 -8.62
N GLY A 79 34.56 -8.22 -7.30
CA GLY A 79 33.79 -9.24 -6.57
C GLY A 79 34.54 -10.54 -6.24
N PHE A 80 33.81 -11.49 -5.66
CA PHE A 80 34.35 -12.70 -5.03
C PHE A 80 34.08 -13.97 -5.84
N LEU A 81 35.04 -14.88 -5.86
CA LEU A 81 34.92 -16.18 -6.50
C LEU A 81 34.03 -17.13 -5.70
N ALA A 82 33.42 -18.10 -6.38
CA ALA A 82 32.62 -19.13 -5.71
C ALA A 82 33.41 -19.91 -4.65
N THR A 83 34.72 -20.10 -4.84
CA THR A 83 35.62 -20.76 -3.87
C THR A 83 35.83 -19.93 -2.61
N GLU A 84 35.92 -18.60 -2.74
CA GLU A 84 36.06 -17.67 -1.60
C GLU A 84 34.77 -17.66 -0.78
N VAL A 85 33.62 -17.49 -1.44
CA VAL A 85 32.32 -17.40 -0.77
C VAL A 85 31.91 -18.74 -0.14
N LEU A 86 32.10 -19.87 -0.83
CA LEU A 86 31.75 -21.18 -0.26
C LEU A 86 32.80 -21.67 0.74
N GLY A 87 34.07 -21.31 0.59
CA GLY A 87 35.11 -21.59 1.57
C GLY A 87 34.85 -20.89 2.91
N GLY A 88 34.31 -19.67 2.88
CA GLY A 88 33.89 -18.97 4.10
C GLY A 88 32.74 -19.65 4.86
N MET A 89 32.04 -20.63 4.27
CA MET A 89 31.00 -21.40 4.97
C MET A 89 31.54 -22.31 6.08
N VAL A 90 32.86 -22.55 6.13
CA VAL A 90 33.50 -23.27 7.25
C VAL A 90 33.15 -22.63 8.60
N ARG A 91 32.97 -21.30 8.61
CA ARG A 91 32.57 -20.50 9.79
C ARG A 91 31.20 -20.92 10.36
N PHE A 92 30.34 -21.54 9.55
CA PHE A 92 29.00 -21.99 9.94
C PHE A 92 28.90 -23.52 10.15
N ASN A 93 30.05 -24.20 10.29
CA ASN A 93 30.18 -25.65 10.45
C ASN A 93 29.39 -26.45 9.39
N THR A 94 29.39 -25.96 8.14
CA THR A 94 28.69 -26.62 7.04
C THR A 94 29.50 -27.82 6.52
N PRO A 95 28.91 -29.03 6.45
CA PRO A 95 29.61 -30.21 5.95
C PRO A 95 30.13 -30.03 4.51
N GLY A 96 31.43 -30.27 4.29
CA GLY A 96 32.07 -30.22 2.98
C GLY A 96 32.54 -28.83 2.52
N ALA A 97 32.39 -27.78 3.34
CA ALA A 97 32.83 -26.43 3.02
C ALA A 97 34.36 -26.31 2.82
N ASP A 98 35.13 -27.13 3.55
CA ASP A 98 36.58 -27.24 3.42
C ASP A 98 37.02 -27.69 2.01
N GLN A 99 36.26 -28.60 1.40
CA GLN A 99 36.54 -29.11 0.05
C GLN A 99 36.21 -28.10 -1.05
N TRP A 100 35.23 -27.22 -0.82
CA TRP A 100 34.81 -26.21 -1.81
C TRP A 100 35.84 -25.09 -1.99
N SER A 101 36.73 -24.88 -1.02
CA SER A 101 37.87 -23.96 -1.18
C SER A 101 38.93 -24.48 -2.16
N LYS A 102 39.01 -25.81 -2.36
CA LYS A 102 40.06 -26.49 -3.15
C LYS A 102 39.61 -26.87 -4.56
N ASP A 103 38.30 -27.05 -4.78
CA ASP A 103 37.73 -27.56 -6.02
C ASP A 103 36.84 -26.49 -6.69
N HIS A 104 37.42 -25.80 -7.67
CA HIS A 104 36.75 -24.71 -8.41
C HIS A 104 35.45 -25.16 -9.10
N GLU A 105 35.41 -26.36 -9.67
CA GLU A 105 34.25 -26.87 -10.39
C GLU A 105 33.10 -27.22 -9.45
N LYS A 106 33.39 -27.88 -8.31
CA LYS A 106 32.37 -28.15 -7.30
C LYS A 106 31.83 -26.87 -6.68
N ALA A 107 32.68 -25.89 -6.39
CA ALA A 107 32.26 -24.61 -5.85
C ALA A 107 31.34 -23.86 -6.82
N LYS A 108 31.69 -23.82 -8.11
CA LYS A 108 30.87 -23.20 -9.15
C LYS A 108 29.48 -23.83 -9.26
N ASN A 109 29.41 -25.17 -9.29
CA ASN A 109 28.14 -25.89 -9.39
C ASN A 109 27.24 -25.68 -8.17
N ARG A 110 27.81 -25.64 -6.97
CA ARG A 110 27.08 -25.38 -5.72
C ARG A 110 26.59 -23.93 -5.64
N MET A 111 27.43 -22.97 -6.00
CA MET A 111 27.02 -21.57 -6.04
C MET A 111 25.87 -21.36 -7.02
N LYS A 112 25.93 -21.97 -8.22
CA LYS A 112 24.85 -21.93 -9.20
C LYS A 112 23.53 -22.49 -8.67
N ALA A 113 23.57 -23.50 -7.78
CA ALA A 113 22.38 -24.06 -7.15
C ALA A 113 21.80 -23.15 -6.05
N HIS A 114 22.66 -22.48 -5.27
CA HIS A 114 22.22 -21.63 -4.16
C HIS A 114 21.80 -20.22 -4.60
N TRP A 115 22.44 -19.67 -5.65
CA TRP A 115 22.22 -18.29 -6.11
C TRP A 115 20.75 -17.92 -6.38
N PRO A 116 19.94 -18.73 -7.10
CA PRO A 116 18.53 -18.38 -7.34
C PRO A 116 17.71 -18.31 -6.04
N THR A 117 18.07 -19.11 -5.03
CA THR A 117 17.40 -19.10 -3.73
C THR A 117 17.76 -17.85 -2.93
N ILE A 118 19.02 -17.41 -3.02
CA ILE A 118 19.50 -16.16 -2.42
C ILE A 118 18.77 -14.98 -3.07
N GLU A 119 18.72 -14.92 -4.40
CA GLU A 119 18.06 -13.86 -5.15
C GLU A 119 16.56 -13.76 -4.81
N LYS A 120 15.86 -14.89 -4.76
CA LYS A 120 14.44 -14.92 -4.37
C LYS A 120 14.23 -14.45 -2.93
N THR A 121 15.13 -14.81 -2.02
CA THR A 121 15.06 -14.40 -0.61
C THR A 121 15.39 -12.91 -0.45
N TRP A 122 16.39 -12.42 -1.19
CA TRP A 122 16.75 -11.01 -1.27
C TRP A 122 15.59 -10.16 -1.78
N GLN A 123 14.95 -10.54 -2.90
CA GLN A 123 13.78 -9.83 -3.42
C GLN A 123 12.62 -9.78 -2.43
N ARG A 124 12.37 -10.88 -1.70
CA ARG A 124 11.32 -10.93 -0.67
C ARG A 124 11.64 -10.03 0.52
N GLN A 125 12.92 -9.90 0.88
CA GLN A 125 13.36 -9.14 2.04
C GLN A 125 13.88 -7.74 1.71
N ALA A 126 13.81 -7.31 0.44
CA ALA A 126 14.36 -6.04 -0.01
C ALA A 126 13.78 -4.85 0.77
N ALA A 127 12.48 -4.88 1.10
CA ALA A 127 11.84 -3.87 1.96
C ALA A 127 12.43 -3.89 3.38
N THR A 128 12.54 -5.06 4.02
CA THR A 128 13.13 -5.21 5.35
C THR A 128 14.58 -4.71 5.42
N ILE A 129 15.35 -4.95 4.36
CA ILE A 129 16.74 -4.47 4.25
C ILE A 129 16.76 -2.95 4.12
N ALA A 130 15.92 -2.37 3.24
CA ALA A 130 15.83 -0.94 3.06
C ALA A 130 15.42 -0.22 4.35
N ASP A 131 14.38 -0.70 5.03
CA ASP A 131 13.91 -0.15 6.31
C ASP A 131 15.00 -0.23 7.40
N GLY A 132 15.76 -1.33 7.43
CA GLY A 132 16.85 -1.52 8.39
C GLY A 132 18.06 -0.60 8.14
N LEU A 133 18.42 -0.39 6.88
CA LEU A 133 19.49 0.53 6.50
C LEU A 133 19.09 2.00 6.76
N GLU A 134 17.83 2.36 6.49
CA GLU A 134 17.28 3.69 6.77
C GLU A 134 17.28 3.99 8.28
N ALA A 135 16.91 3.00 9.12
CA ALA A 135 16.95 3.14 10.57
C ALA A 135 18.37 3.36 11.12
N GLU A 136 19.41 2.88 10.42
CA GLU A 136 20.82 3.09 10.75
C GLU A 136 21.42 4.34 10.08
N GLY A 137 20.62 5.08 9.29
CA GLY A 137 21.05 6.29 8.58
C GLY A 137 22.02 6.04 7.43
N LEU A 138 22.03 4.83 6.87
CA LEU A 138 22.91 4.45 5.77
C LEU A 138 22.24 4.74 4.42
N SER A 139 22.98 5.41 3.52
CA SER A 139 22.45 5.89 2.24
C SER A 139 22.67 4.92 1.07
N LEU A 140 23.62 4.00 1.23
CA LEU A 140 23.97 3.00 0.23
C LEU A 140 22.93 1.89 0.15
N GLN A 141 22.42 1.65 -1.07
CA GLN A 141 21.54 0.51 -1.33
C GLN A 141 22.35 -0.62 -1.98
N PRO A 142 22.58 -1.75 -1.27
CA PRO A 142 23.25 -2.90 -1.86
C PRO A 142 22.31 -3.62 -2.85
N ARG A 143 22.84 -3.99 -4.01
CA ARG A 143 22.18 -4.88 -4.97
C ARG A 143 23.04 -6.11 -5.20
N LEU A 144 22.45 -7.30 -5.12
CA LEU A 144 23.15 -8.53 -5.48
C LEU A 144 23.48 -8.49 -6.97
N HIS A 145 24.76 -8.65 -7.31
CA HIS A 145 25.23 -8.67 -8.68
C HIS A 145 26.12 -9.88 -8.94
N ARG A 146 26.01 -10.42 -10.15
CA ARG A 146 26.82 -11.53 -10.65
C ARG A 146 27.48 -11.10 -11.95
N ALA A 147 28.80 -10.97 -11.94
CA ALA A 147 29.57 -10.74 -13.14
C ALA A 147 29.86 -12.08 -13.85
N GLU A 148 29.43 -12.21 -15.10
CA GLU A 148 29.68 -13.39 -15.92
C GLU A 148 31.05 -13.29 -16.60
N GLY A 149 31.91 -14.28 -16.36
CA GLY A 149 33.20 -14.38 -17.02
C GLY A 149 33.01 -14.82 -18.47
N GLY A 150 33.13 -13.88 -19.42
CA GLY A 150 33.10 -14.19 -20.85
C GLY A 150 34.40 -14.87 -21.30
N GLY A 151 34.36 -16.19 -21.53
CA GLY A 151 35.41 -16.95 -22.21
C GLY A 151 36.08 -18.06 -21.39
N THR A 152 36.79 -18.96 -22.08
CA THR A 152 37.56 -20.08 -21.51
C THR A 152 38.62 -19.54 -20.54
N GLY A 153 38.42 -19.75 -19.23
CA GLY A 153 39.34 -19.34 -18.18
C GLY A 153 38.85 -18.20 -17.26
N LYS A 154 37.77 -17.49 -17.60
CA LYS A 154 37.18 -16.47 -16.72
C LYS A 154 36.05 -17.07 -15.87
N SER A 155 36.17 -17.00 -14.56
CA SER A 155 35.22 -17.54 -13.58
C SER A 155 34.16 -16.50 -13.19
N ASN A 156 32.96 -16.96 -12.80
CA ASN A 156 31.91 -16.08 -12.33
C ASN A 156 32.27 -15.46 -10.98
N ARG A 157 32.01 -14.17 -10.84
CA ARG A 157 32.23 -13.41 -9.60
C ARG A 157 30.90 -12.93 -9.02
N TYR A 158 30.83 -12.89 -7.70
CA TYR A 158 29.62 -12.60 -6.92
C TYR A 158 29.93 -11.49 -5.92
N GLY A 159 29.00 -10.54 -5.76
CA GLY A 159 29.21 -9.42 -4.85
C GLY A 159 27.98 -8.53 -4.72
N PHE A 160 28.15 -7.43 -4.01
CA PHE A 160 27.16 -6.35 -3.97
C PHE A 160 27.62 -5.21 -4.87
N GLN A 161 26.71 -4.72 -5.68
CA GLN A 161 26.84 -3.45 -6.37
C GLN A 161 26.16 -2.39 -5.50
N PHE A 162 26.89 -1.34 -5.15
CA PHE A 162 26.37 -0.22 -4.37
C PHE A 162 26.07 0.92 -5.32
N ASP A 163 24.79 1.22 -5.50
CA ASP A 163 24.38 2.40 -6.25
C ASP A 163 24.57 3.61 -5.32
N ASN A 164 25.53 4.50 -5.64
CA ASN A 164 25.67 5.76 -4.93
C ASN A 164 24.55 6.70 -5.42
N PRO A 165 23.66 7.19 -4.54
CA PRO A 165 22.56 8.07 -4.95
C PRO A 165 23.01 9.43 -5.53
N ASN A 166 24.30 9.78 -5.51
CA ASN A 166 24.79 11.08 -5.99
C ASN A 166 25.03 11.20 -7.51
N GLY A 167 24.77 10.17 -8.31
CA GLY A 167 24.87 10.23 -9.77
C GLY A 167 23.63 9.65 -10.46
N MET A 168 22.65 10.50 -10.78
CA MET A 168 21.41 10.16 -11.51
C MET A 168 20.54 9.11 -10.79
N THR A 169 19.54 9.50 -10.01
CA THR A 169 18.28 10.07 -10.52
C THR A 169 17.60 10.66 -9.30
N GLU A 170 17.02 11.84 -9.48
CA GLU A 170 16.04 12.45 -8.58
C GLU A 170 14.78 11.56 -8.51
N SER A 171 14.93 10.39 -7.89
CA SER A 171 13.88 9.40 -7.68
C SER A 171 13.91 9.00 -6.22
N ALA A 172 12.99 9.64 -5.49
CA ALA A 172 12.53 9.28 -4.17
C ALA A 172 13.58 9.35 -3.05
N ARG A 173 13.85 10.58 -2.57
CA ARG A 173 13.73 10.80 -1.12
C ARG A 173 12.38 10.19 -0.69
N PRO A 174 12.22 9.59 0.50
CA PRO A 174 10.90 9.50 1.09
C PRO A 174 10.42 10.94 1.08
N THR A 175 9.55 11.27 0.12
CA THR A 175 8.92 12.57 0.11
C THR A 175 8.14 12.47 1.39
N GLU A 176 8.64 13.12 2.44
CA GLU A 176 7.87 13.51 3.60
C GLU A 176 6.53 13.91 2.98
N ILE A 177 5.55 13.02 3.10
CA ILE A 177 4.34 13.13 2.29
C ILE A 177 3.78 14.44 2.77
N ASP A 178 3.88 15.47 1.94
CA ASP A 178 3.35 16.77 2.27
C ASP A 178 1.84 16.53 2.38
N LEU A 179 1.37 16.34 3.61
CA LEU A 179 0.01 15.93 3.91
C LEU A 179 -0.99 16.97 3.38
N LEU A 180 -0.51 18.19 3.08
CA LEU A 180 -1.23 19.29 2.45
C LEU A 180 -1.27 19.19 0.91
N ARG A 181 -0.39 18.40 0.28
CA ARG A 181 -0.36 18.10 -1.16
C ARG A 181 -0.72 16.65 -1.51
N VAL A 182 -1.34 15.91 -0.60
CA VAL A 182 -1.78 14.53 -0.90
C VAL A 182 -2.71 14.54 -2.09
N ALA A 183 -2.35 13.76 -3.12
CA ALA A 183 -3.08 13.65 -4.36
C ALA A 183 -4.57 13.36 -4.10
N GLN A 184 -5.44 14.15 -4.75
CA GLN A 184 -6.87 13.92 -4.72
C GLN A 184 -7.18 12.50 -5.22
N VAL A 185 -8.03 11.81 -4.47
CA VAL A 185 -8.44 10.46 -4.82
C VAL A 185 -9.67 10.54 -5.70
N HIS A 186 -9.65 9.81 -6.82
CA HIS A 186 -10.82 9.65 -7.68
C HIS A 186 -11.48 8.30 -7.43
N TYR A 187 -12.74 8.34 -7.00
CA TYR A 187 -13.55 7.16 -6.78
C TYR A 187 -14.18 6.71 -8.09
N ARG A 188 -14.04 5.42 -8.39
CA ARG A 188 -14.72 4.77 -9.50
C ARG A 188 -15.77 3.82 -8.97
N ARG A 189 -16.86 3.66 -9.71
CA ARG A 189 -17.86 2.64 -9.39
C ARG A 189 -17.29 1.26 -9.69
N ALA A 190 -17.27 0.41 -8.68
CA ALA A 190 -16.90 -1.00 -8.85
C ALA A 190 -18.12 -1.79 -9.30
N HIS A 191 -17.88 -2.80 -10.15
CA HIS A 191 -18.90 -3.79 -10.46
C HIS A 191 -19.22 -4.61 -9.21
N ILE A 192 -20.50 -4.81 -8.94
CA ILE A 192 -20.98 -5.54 -7.76
C ILE A 192 -20.93 -7.04 -8.03
N SER A 193 -20.05 -7.77 -7.33
CA SER A 193 -20.04 -9.25 -7.29
C SER A 193 -20.97 -9.73 -6.17
N GLY A 194 -22.29 -9.72 -6.44
CA GLY A 194 -23.32 -10.08 -5.45
C GLY A 194 -24.09 -11.38 -5.76
N ASN A 195 -24.81 -11.88 -4.75
CA ASN A 195 -25.81 -12.96 -4.91
C ASN A 195 -26.86 -12.56 -5.98
N ARG A 196 -27.54 -13.54 -6.60
CA ARG A 196 -28.52 -13.30 -7.69
C ARG A 196 -29.58 -12.26 -7.33
N PHE A 197 -30.03 -12.24 -6.07
CA PHE A 197 -30.98 -11.24 -5.57
C PHE A 197 -30.42 -9.81 -5.61
N VAL A 198 -29.20 -9.59 -5.13
CA VAL A 198 -28.54 -8.27 -5.14
C VAL A 198 -28.26 -7.81 -6.57
N ARG A 199 -27.85 -8.73 -7.45
CA ARG A 199 -27.63 -8.43 -8.87
C ARG A 199 -28.93 -8.13 -9.62
N TRP A 200 -30.03 -8.80 -9.27
CA TRP A 200 -31.37 -8.48 -9.77
C TRP A 200 -31.84 -7.10 -9.28
N LEU A 201 -31.68 -6.83 -7.97
CA LEU A 201 -32.00 -5.54 -7.35
C LEU A 201 -31.14 -4.40 -7.91
N TRP A 202 -29.90 -4.70 -8.32
CA TRP A 202 -29.00 -3.76 -8.96
C TRP A 202 -29.37 -3.48 -10.42
N SER A 203 -29.79 -4.51 -11.16
CA SER A 203 -30.20 -4.37 -12.57
C SER A 203 -31.50 -3.59 -12.75
N ARG A 204 -32.27 -3.37 -11.68
CA ARG A 204 -33.47 -2.55 -11.65
C ARG A 204 -33.27 -1.42 -10.67
N SER A 205 -32.85 -0.26 -11.16
CA SER A 205 -32.96 0.97 -10.38
C SER A 205 -34.41 1.16 -9.94
N PHE A 206 -34.63 1.46 -8.66
CA PHE A 206 -35.98 1.72 -8.17
C PHE A 206 -36.34 3.15 -8.49
N ASP A 207 -37.07 3.34 -9.60
CA ASP A 207 -37.56 4.66 -9.98
C ASP A 207 -38.56 5.17 -8.92
N LEU A 208 -38.21 6.29 -8.31
CA LEU A 208 -39.07 7.05 -7.41
C LEU A 208 -40.12 7.84 -8.19
N ALA A 209 -39.97 7.99 -9.49
CA ALA A 209 -41.01 8.49 -10.38
C ALA A 209 -42.05 7.39 -10.65
N GLY A 210 -43.27 7.56 -10.14
CA GLY A 210 -44.40 6.67 -10.41
C GLY A 210 -44.66 5.60 -9.33
N TRP A 211 -44.79 4.33 -9.74
CA TRP A 211 -45.19 3.24 -8.84
C TRP A 211 -44.16 2.91 -7.75
N GLY A 212 -42.87 2.97 -8.05
CA GLY A 212 -41.81 2.72 -7.07
C GLY A 212 -41.79 3.75 -5.94
N GLY A 213 -42.02 5.03 -6.26
CA GLY A 213 -42.18 6.09 -5.26
C GLY A 213 -43.37 5.85 -4.33
N ARG A 214 -44.52 5.38 -4.87
CA ARG A 214 -45.70 5.04 -4.04
C ARG A 214 -45.41 3.86 -3.10
N ILE A 215 -44.68 2.85 -3.55
CA ILE A 215 -44.27 1.72 -2.70
C ILE A 215 -43.32 2.19 -1.61
N TYR A 216 -42.33 3.03 -1.94
CA TYR A 216 -41.41 3.60 -0.95
C TYR A 216 -42.15 4.42 0.10
N LEU A 217 -43.07 5.29 -0.33
CA LEU A 217 -43.86 6.13 0.55
C LEU A 217 -44.83 5.31 1.41
N ALA A 218 -45.46 4.28 0.83
CA ALA A 218 -46.31 3.34 1.56
C ALA A 218 -45.51 2.56 2.62
N PHE A 219 -44.29 2.11 2.29
CA PHE A 219 -43.42 1.43 3.24
C PHE A 219 -42.98 2.36 4.37
N ALA A 220 -42.56 3.60 4.06
CA ALA A 220 -42.21 4.60 5.06
C ALA A 220 -43.40 4.95 5.96
N PHE A 221 -44.59 5.09 5.39
CA PHE A 221 -45.82 5.36 6.13
C PHE A 221 -46.24 4.17 7.00
N ALA A 222 -46.15 2.94 6.50
CA ALA A 222 -46.42 1.73 7.26
C ALA A 222 -45.43 1.57 8.43
N ALA A 223 -44.14 1.88 8.22
CA ALA A 223 -43.14 1.88 9.28
C ALA A 223 -43.48 2.92 10.36
N LEU A 224 -43.85 4.15 9.97
CA LEU A 224 -44.29 5.20 10.89
C LEU A 224 -45.51 4.75 11.69
N LEU A 225 -46.55 4.24 11.02
CA LEU A 225 -47.75 3.71 11.67
C LEU A 225 -47.44 2.56 12.62
N GLY A 226 -46.51 1.67 12.25
CA GLY A 226 -46.05 0.59 13.13
C GLY A 226 -45.45 1.11 14.42
N VAL A 227 -44.52 2.08 14.33
CA VAL A 227 -43.90 2.70 15.52
C VAL A 227 -44.93 3.40 16.40
N VAL A 228 -45.83 4.18 15.78
CA VAL A 228 -46.92 4.87 16.49
C VAL A 228 -47.84 3.84 17.17
N SER A 229 -48.25 2.78 16.46
CA SER A 229 -49.15 1.75 16.98
C SER A 229 -48.52 0.99 18.15
N ILE A 230 -47.25 0.58 18.03
CA ILE A 230 -46.50 -0.09 19.11
C ILE A 230 -46.40 0.84 20.32
N THR A 231 -46.05 2.10 20.11
CA THR A 231 -45.98 3.11 21.18
C THR A 231 -47.34 3.31 21.84
N TRP A 232 -48.41 3.34 21.06
CA TRP A 232 -49.78 3.54 21.55
C TRP A 232 -50.30 2.33 22.35
N ILE A 233 -50.07 1.11 21.86
CA ILE A 233 -50.35 -0.14 22.60
C ILE A 233 -49.60 -0.15 23.93
N TYR A 234 -48.32 0.27 23.90
CA TYR A 234 -47.50 0.36 25.09
C TYR A 234 -48.08 1.38 26.10
N LEU A 235 -48.53 2.56 25.63
CA LEU A 235 -49.19 3.57 26.46
C LEU A 235 -50.51 3.06 27.08
N ILE A 236 -51.34 2.34 26.33
CA ILE A 236 -52.57 1.73 26.89
C ILE A 236 -52.23 0.72 27.98
N GLY A 237 -51.29 -0.19 27.71
CA GLY A 237 -50.87 -1.20 28.70
C GLY A 237 -50.37 -0.59 30.01
N MET A 238 -49.84 0.63 29.96
CA MET A 238 -49.36 1.35 31.13
C MET A 238 -50.45 2.13 31.86
N SER A 239 -51.47 2.61 31.17
CA SER A 239 -52.62 3.26 31.81
C SER A 239 -53.33 2.36 32.83
N ALA A 240 -53.15 1.04 32.73
CA ALA A 240 -53.65 0.05 33.67
C ALA A 240 -52.79 -0.13 34.94
N ALA A 241 -51.59 0.47 35.02
CA ALA A 241 -50.63 0.20 36.10
C ALA A 241 -50.22 1.50 36.85
N GLY A 242 -50.86 1.76 37.99
CA GLY A 242 -50.83 3.06 38.69
C GLY A 242 -49.63 3.34 39.62
N THR A 243 -48.41 2.85 39.34
CA THR A 243 -47.25 3.04 40.24
C THR A 243 -46.16 3.96 39.66
N ALA A 244 -45.38 4.64 40.49
CA ALA A 244 -44.24 5.46 40.02
C ALA A 244 -43.18 4.62 39.25
N LEU A 245 -42.99 3.35 39.67
CA LEU A 245 -42.08 2.42 39.01
C LEU A 245 -42.54 2.07 37.58
N THR A 246 -43.85 2.03 37.33
CA THR A 246 -44.39 1.77 35.98
C THR A 246 -44.15 2.95 35.05
N PHE A 247 -44.14 4.19 35.53
CA PHE A 247 -43.72 5.36 34.74
C PHE A 247 -42.23 5.36 34.38
N LEU A 248 -41.33 4.90 35.26
CA LEU A 248 -39.91 4.81 34.91
C LEU A 248 -39.67 3.72 33.85
N LYS A 249 -40.28 2.54 34.03
CA LYS A 249 -40.25 1.46 33.04
C LYS A 249 -40.83 1.92 31.71
N ALA A 250 -41.88 2.74 31.75
CA ALA A 250 -42.50 3.38 30.59
C ALA A 250 -41.50 4.18 29.76
N GLY A 251 -40.83 5.13 30.42
CA GLY A 251 -39.88 6.01 29.75
C GLY A 251 -38.75 5.21 29.11
N LEU A 252 -38.22 4.21 29.82
CA LEU A 252 -37.18 3.35 29.28
C LEU A 252 -37.67 2.49 28.10
N GLY A 253 -38.89 1.94 28.19
CA GLY A 253 -39.49 1.14 27.12
C GLY A 253 -39.73 1.96 25.85
N ILE A 254 -40.29 3.16 25.98
CA ILE A 254 -40.46 4.10 24.84
C ILE A 254 -39.09 4.46 24.25
N LEU A 255 -38.11 4.77 25.09
CA LEU A 255 -36.76 5.10 24.62
C LEU A 255 -36.12 3.94 23.86
N LEU A 256 -36.30 2.70 24.33
CA LEU A 256 -35.85 1.50 23.63
C LEU A 256 -36.58 1.30 22.30
N ILE A 257 -37.91 1.49 22.26
CA ILE A 257 -38.71 1.38 21.03
C ILE A 257 -38.26 2.42 20.00
N LEU A 258 -38.10 3.68 20.41
CA LEU A 258 -37.64 4.76 19.53
C LEU A 258 -36.21 4.49 19.03
N SER A 259 -35.32 4.05 19.93
CA SER A 259 -33.94 3.71 19.56
C SER A 259 -33.88 2.54 18.58
N ALA A 260 -34.64 1.47 18.82
CA ALA A 260 -34.73 0.33 17.92
C ALA A 260 -35.32 0.71 16.56
N SER A 261 -36.38 1.54 16.57
CA SER A 261 -37.01 2.05 15.36
C SER A 261 -36.04 2.89 14.53
N TRP A 262 -35.24 3.75 15.18
CA TRP A 262 -34.21 4.52 14.52
C TRP A 262 -33.10 3.64 13.91
N LEU A 263 -32.69 2.56 14.59
CA LEU A 263 -31.71 1.61 14.04
C LEU A 263 -32.24 0.89 12.79
N VAL A 264 -33.53 0.57 12.75
CA VAL A 264 -34.15 -0.16 11.64
C VAL A 264 -34.52 0.75 10.47
N PHE A 265 -35.04 1.95 10.75
CA PHE A 265 -35.63 2.84 9.74
C PHE A 265 -34.87 4.15 9.53
N GLY A 266 -33.88 4.47 10.37
CA GLY A 266 -33.11 5.71 10.26
C GLY A 266 -32.36 5.86 8.94
N TRP A 267 -32.05 4.74 8.26
CA TRP A 267 -31.45 4.77 6.92
C TRP A 267 -32.39 5.38 5.86
N LEU A 268 -33.72 5.23 5.98
CA LEU A 268 -34.68 5.85 5.04
C LEU A 268 -34.65 7.38 5.17
N VAL A 269 -34.63 7.87 6.42
CA VAL A 269 -34.54 9.30 6.72
C VAL A 269 -33.23 9.87 6.16
N ARG A 270 -32.10 9.21 6.44
CA ARG A 270 -30.78 9.59 5.90
C ARG A 270 -30.73 9.56 4.39
N LEU A 271 -31.28 8.53 3.75
CA LEU A 271 -31.33 8.44 2.29
C LEU A 271 -32.12 9.61 1.68
N THR A 272 -33.17 10.06 2.35
CA THR A 272 -34.01 11.16 1.89
C THR A 272 -33.32 12.52 2.04
N ILE A 273 -32.59 12.74 3.13
CA ILE A 273 -31.89 14.02 3.42
C ILE A 273 -30.54 14.09 2.70
N ASP A 274 -29.70 13.08 2.89
CA ASP A 274 -28.30 13.08 2.45
C ASP A 274 -28.14 12.61 0.99
N ARG A 275 -29.20 12.06 0.38
CA ARG A 275 -29.23 11.41 -0.95
C ARG A 275 -28.28 10.24 -1.14
N VAL A 276 -27.41 9.98 -0.18
CA VAL A 276 -26.50 8.83 -0.15
C VAL A 276 -26.36 8.31 1.29
N THR A 277 -26.51 7.00 1.48
CA THR A 277 -26.28 6.36 2.78
C THR A 277 -25.68 4.98 2.58
N LEU A 278 -25.11 4.40 3.63
CA LEU A 278 -24.74 2.98 3.64
C LEU A 278 -26.00 2.13 3.46
N ALA A 279 -25.86 1.07 2.67
CA ALA A 279 -26.90 0.07 2.55
C ALA A 279 -27.12 -0.61 3.92
N PRO A 280 -28.38 -0.80 4.35
CA PRO A 280 -28.67 -1.56 5.55
C PRO A 280 -28.20 -3.01 5.41
N ALA A 281 -27.90 -3.66 6.53
CA ALA A 281 -27.27 -4.99 6.56
C ALA A 281 -28.04 -6.09 5.80
N PHE A 282 -29.35 -5.94 5.61
CA PHE A 282 -30.14 -6.89 4.81
C PHE A 282 -29.99 -6.71 3.28
N LEU A 283 -29.47 -5.55 2.84
CA LEU A 283 -29.10 -5.29 1.45
C LEU A 283 -27.62 -5.48 1.18
N ASP A 284 -26.79 -5.53 2.22
CA ASP A 284 -25.38 -5.90 2.10
C ASP A 284 -25.31 -7.43 1.90
N PRO A 285 -24.85 -7.94 0.74
CA PRO A 285 -24.57 -9.37 0.61
C PRO A 285 -23.56 -9.75 1.71
N LEU A 286 -23.83 -10.85 2.41
CA LEU A 286 -22.95 -11.49 3.42
C LEU A 286 -21.60 -12.01 2.83
N SER A 287 -21.08 -11.33 1.80
CA SER A 287 -19.82 -11.58 1.13
C SER A 287 -18.67 -10.88 1.85
N LYS A 288 -17.43 -11.26 1.51
CA LYS A 288 -16.20 -10.63 2.02
C LYS A 288 -16.09 -9.15 1.64
N GLU A 289 -16.80 -8.72 0.59
CA GLU A 289 -16.84 -7.33 0.14
C GLU A 289 -18.01 -6.62 0.82
N THR A 290 -17.69 -5.84 1.86
CA THR A 290 -18.65 -5.03 2.62
C THR A 290 -18.65 -3.58 2.10
N ASN A 291 -19.64 -2.79 2.52
CA ASN A 291 -19.79 -1.35 2.25
C ASN A 291 -20.44 -0.99 0.91
N TYR A 292 -21.65 -1.52 0.67
CA TYR A 292 -22.52 -0.98 -0.37
C TYR A 292 -23.19 0.32 0.07
N LEU A 293 -23.47 1.17 -0.91
CA LEU A 293 -24.12 2.45 -0.71
C LEU A 293 -25.44 2.48 -1.48
N LEU A 294 -26.45 3.08 -0.88
CA LEU A 294 -27.67 3.49 -1.57
C LEU A 294 -27.51 4.95 -1.97
N GLU A 295 -27.64 5.23 -3.26
CA GLU A 295 -27.65 6.59 -3.80
C GLU A 295 -28.99 6.88 -4.48
N VAL A 296 -29.49 8.10 -4.30
CA VAL A 296 -30.62 8.65 -5.06
C VAL A 296 -30.04 9.47 -6.21
N ARG A 297 -30.29 9.05 -7.45
CA ARG A 297 -29.87 9.78 -8.66
C ARG A 297 -31.06 10.00 -9.57
N GLU A 298 -31.05 11.08 -10.34
CA GLU A 298 -31.94 11.24 -11.49
C GLU A 298 -31.71 10.12 -12.50
N SER A 299 -32.77 9.35 -12.77
CA SER A 299 -32.78 8.32 -13.80
C SER A 299 -32.93 9.00 -15.17
N PRO A 300 -32.09 8.68 -16.16
CA PRO A 300 -32.30 9.15 -17.53
C PRO A 300 -33.48 8.43 -18.22
N GLU A 301 -33.87 7.23 -17.74
CA GLU A 301 -34.94 6.41 -18.34
C GLU A 301 -36.33 6.75 -17.78
N ALA A 302 -36.41 7.06 -16.49
CA ALA A 302 -37.65 7.51 -15.84
C ALA A 302 -37.48 8.98 -15.48
N GLN A 303 -38.38 9.86 -15.92
CA GLN A 303 -38.36 11.30 -15.60
C GLN A 303 -38.48 11.54 -14.08
N GLY A 304 -37.39 11.36 -13.32
CA GLY A 304 -37.30 11.60 -11.88
C GLY A 304 -36.19 10.81 -11.19
N ASN A 305 -36.21 10.82 -9.85
CA ASN A 305 -35.18 10.19 -9.04
C ASN A 305 -35.32 8.65 -9.06
N ALA A 306 -34.22 7.94 -8.86
CA ALA A 306 -34.16 6.51 -8.69
C ALA A 306 -33.16 6.13 -7.60
N ILE A 307 -33.50 5.12 -6.81
CA ILE A 307 -32.61 4.55 -5.80
C ILE A 307 -31.77 3.45 -6.46
N SER A 308 -30.45 3.61 -6.38
CA SER A 308 -29.49 2.67 -6.93
C SER A 308 -28.55 2.15 -5.85
N LEU A 309 -28.27 0.86 -5.87
CA LEU A 309 -27.23 0.25 -5.05
C LEU A 309 -25.89 0.38 -5.76
N VAL A 310 -24.90 1.02 -5.14
CA VAL A 310 -23.60 1.28 -5.76
C VAL A 310 -22.46 0.97 -4.80
N ARG A 311 -21.27 0.77 -5.37
CA ARG A 311 -20.03 0.63 -4.62
C ARG A 311 -18.97 1.51 -5.22
N TYR A 312 -18.37 2.37 -4.41
CA TYR A 312 -17.27 3.24 -4.81
C TYR A 312 -15.95 2.67 -4.29
N VAL A 313 -14.98 2.53 -5.19
CA VAL A 313 -13.63 2.11 -4.87
C VAL A 313 -12.63 3.10 -5.46
N ALA A 314 -11.52 3.31 -4.77
CA ALA A 314 -10.40 4.06 -5.31
C ALA A 314 -9.07 3.37 -5.00
N ASN A 315 -7.98 3.79 -5.64
CA ASN A 315 -6.65 3.32 -5.30
C ASN A 315 -6.03 4.28 -4.28
N CYS A 316 -5.39 3.76 -3.24
CA CYS A 316 -4.75 4.60 -2.24
C CYS A 316 -3.46 5.23 -2.79
N PRO A 317 -3.32 6.57 -2.81
CA PRO A 317 -2.10 7.24 -3.28
C PRO A 317 -0.93 7.05 -2.31
N LEU A 318 -1.21 6.85 -1.02
CA LEU A 318 -0.19 6.69 0.03
C LEU A 318 0.41 5.28 0.04
N CYS A 319 -0.41 4.26 -0.21
CA CYS A 319 0.06 2.88 -0.28
C CYS A 319 0.80 2.56 -1.59
N GLY A 320 0.77 3.48 -2.56
CA GLY A 320 1.17 3.28 -3.96
C GLY A 320 2.61 2.82 -4.17
N ALA A 321 3.52 3.03 -3.20
CA ALA A 321 4.90 2.54 -3.26
C ALA A 321 5.04 1.03 -2.99
N HIS A 322 4.11 0.41 -2.24
CA HIS A 322 4.22 -0.98 -1.78
C HIS A 322 3.06 -1.90 -2.21
N GLY A 323 2.04 -1.37 -2.88
CA GLY A 323 0.93 -2.16 -3.43
C GLY A 323 -0.35 -1.34 -3.62
N ARG A 324 -1.08 -1.59 -4.72
CA ARG A 324 -2.33 -0.92 -5.08
C ARG A 324 -3.49 -1.33 -4.16
N ASP A 325 -3.47 -0.85 -2.92
CA ASP A 325 -4.58 -1.08 -2.00
C ASP A 325 -5.80 -0.27 -2.40
N LYS A 326 -6.96 -0.86 -2.12
CA LYS A 326 -8.24 -0.24 -2.40
C LYS A 326 -8.68 0.61 -1.22
N ILE A 327 -9.33 1.71 -1.55
CA ILE A 327 -10.09 2.54 -0.63
C ILE A 327 -11.56 2.20 -0.85
N HIS A 328 -12.27 1.85 0.21
CA HIS A 328 -13.73 1.67 0.19
C HIS A 328 -14.40 2.79 0.96
N VAL A 329 -15.60 3.18 0.54
CA VAL A 329 -16.38 4.21 1.21
C VAL A 329 -17.18 3.58 2.34
N GLY A 330 -17.02 4.11 3.55
CA GLY A 330 -17.68 3.62 4.76
C GLY A 330 -18.12 4.76 5.68
N SER A 331 -18.60 4.42 6.88
CA SER A 331 -19.03 5.41 7.87
C SER A 331 -17.83 6.17 8.45
N GLY A 332 -18.00 7.48 8.64
CA GLY A 332 -17.03 8.37 9.27
C GLY A 332 -16.67 8.07 10.73
N ARG A 333 -17.37 7.12 11.37
CA ARG A 333 -17.29 6.84 12.82
C ARG A 333 -17.51 8.14 13.64
N LEU A 334 -16.96 8.23 14.85
CA LEU A 334 -17.12 9.37 15.74
C LEU A 334 -16.39 10.62 15.21
N GLU A 335 -15.25 10.47 14.55
CA GLU A 335 -14.45 11.60 14.04
C GLU A 335 -15.14 12.35 12.89
N PHE A 336 -15.88 11.63 12.03
CA PHE A 336 -16.65 12.23 10.94
C PHE A 336 -18.12 11.82 11.04
N PHE A 337 -18.73 12.10 12.20
CA PHE A 337 -20.11 11.71 12.48
C PHE A 337 -21.07 12.20 11.38
N GLY A 338 -21.92 11.29 10.89
CA GLY A 338 -22.89 11.57 9.82
C GLY A 338 -22.31 11.65 8.41
N ARG A 339 -20.99 11.59 8.23
CA ARG A 339 -20.36 11.68 6.90
C ARG A 339 -19.86 10.32 6.42
N LEU A 340 -19.85 10.14 5.10
CA LEU A 340 -19.20 9.03 4.44
C LEU A 340 -17.76 9.39 4.12
N VAL A 341 -16.84 8.46 4.36
CA VAL A 341 -15.40 8.64 4.15
C VAL A 341 -14.82 7.42 3.45
N GLY A 342 -13.82 7.62 2.60
CA GLY A 342 -13.02 6.54 2.06
C GLY A 342 -11.96 6.09 3.07
N ARG A 343 -11.85 4.78 3.29
CA ARG A 343 -10.78 4.17 4.09
C ARG A 343 -9.99 3.16 3.30
N CYS A 344 -8.67 3.21 3.42
CA CYS A 344 -7.77 2.21 2.83
C CYS A 344 -7.88 0.86 3.56
N ASP A 345 -7.77 -0.24 2.81
CA ASP A 345 -7.74 -1.60 3.37
C ASP A 345 -6.51 -1.87 4.26
N ARG A 346 -5.34 -1.32 3.91
CA ARG A 346 -4.08 -1.57 4.64
C ARG A 346 -3.99 -0.76 5.93
N ALA A 347 -4.40 0.50 5.91
CA ALA A 347 -4.33 1.40 7.05
C ALA A 347 -5.64 2.19 7.24
N PRO A 348 -6.73 1.54 7.67
CA PRO A 348 -8.07 2.14 7.68
C PRO A 348 -8.25 3.31 8.66
N ASN A 349 -7.38 3.42 9.67
CA ASN A 349 -7.42 4.50 10.66
C ASN A 349 -6.48 5.66 10.32
N ALA A 350 -5.50 5.45 9.43
CA ALA A 350 -4.46 6.42 9.11
C ALA A 350 -4.47 6.87 7.65
N HIS A 351 -5.20 6.19 6.76
CA HIS A 351 -5.40 6.61 5.38
C HIS A 351 -6.90 6.83 5.16
N VAL A 352 -7.38 8.01 5.53
CA VAL A 352 -8.78 8.43 5.48
C VAL A 352 -8.94 9.58 4.50
N PHE A 353 -9.90 9.44 3.60
CA PHE A 353 -10.19 10.40 2.54
C PHE A 353 -11.65 10.84 2.62
N SER A 354 -11.93 12.10 2.31
CA SER A 354 -13.31 12.56 2.16
C SER A 354 -13.96 11.86 0.98
N PHE A 355 -15.29 11.69 1.02
CA PHE A 355 -16.02 11.16 -0.12
C PHE A 355 -17.13 12.13 -0.52
N ASP A 356 -17.17 12.49 -1.80
CA ASP A 356 -18.30 13.16 -2.43
C ASP A 356 -18.83 12.28 -3.56
N HIS A 357 -20.10 11.88 -3.45
CA HIS A 357 -20.77 11.01 -4.42
C HIS A 357 -21.10 11.73 -5.75
N VAL A 358 -21.18 13.06 -5.74
CA VAL A 358 -21.47 13.87 -6.93
C VAL A 358 -20.22 14.04 -7.77
N THR A 359 -19.14 14.58 -7.19
CA THR A 359 -17.88 14.79 -7.91
C THR A 359 -17.02 13.53 -8.01
N GLN A 360 -17.31 12.49 -7.21
CA GLN A 360 -16.52 11.27 -7.11
C GLN A 360 -15.04 11.54 -6.76
N ARG A 361 -14.80 12.61 -6.01
CA ARG A 361 -13.46 13.02 -5.57
C ARG A 361 -13.36 13.03 -4.06
N GLY A 362 -12.15 12.78 -3.58
CA GLY A 362 -11.81 12.82 -2.17
C GLY A 362 -10.53 13.58 -1.92
N ARG A 363 -10.52 14.40 -0.87
CA ARG A 363 -9.29 14.97 -0.31
C ARG A 363 -8.83 14.11 0.85
N PHE A 364 -7.53 14.13 1.11
CA PHE A 364 -6.98 13.50 2.29
C PHE A 364 -7.49 14.19 3.56
N LEU A 365 -7.80 13.40 4.58
CA LEU A 365 -8.27 13.88 5.88
C LEU A 365 -7.32 13.48 7.00
N ARG A 366 -6.76 12.27 6.94
CA ARG A 366 -5.88 11.72 7.96
C ARG A 366 -5.03 10.61 7.42
#